data_AF-A0A9D9L3D9-F1
#
_entry.id   AF-A0A9D9L3D9-F1
#
_cell.length_a   1.000
_cell.length_b   1.000
_cell.length_c   1.000
_cell.angle_alpha   90.00
_cell.angle_beta   90.00
_cell.angle_gamma   90.00
#
_symmetry.space_group_name_H-M   'P 1'
#
loop_
_entity.id
_entity.type
_entity.pdbx_description
1 polymer ?
#
loop_
_entity_poly.entity_id
_entity_poly.type
_entity_poly.pdbx_seq_one_letter_code
_entity_poly.pdbx_strand_id
1 'polypeptide(L)'
;MLHGYFDLPTFYFFEEKNIWTGSLYKYFNYRIIPKKAKPDSEDKSELKVVVWYGTQNYDLADDLIAQYSEDFSAEGLEACIADLTKEFEHFKEIRRTLDLK
;
A
#
# COMPACT_ATOMS: atom_id res chain seq x y z
N MET A 1 8.17 11.53 -6.51
CA MET A 1 7.64 12.82 -6.01
C MET A 1 7.08 12.50 -4.64
N LEU A 2 7.36 13.29 -3.60
CA LEU A 2 6.81 13.02 -2.27
C LEU A 2 5.29 13.28 -2.29
N HIS A 3 4.50 12.22 -2.17
CA HIS A 3 3.05 12.30 -1.98
C HIS A 3 2.75 12.21 -0.47
N GLY A 4 2.88 13.34 0.23
CA GLY A 4 2.71 13.39 1.67
C GLY A 4 3.79 12.59 2.42
N TYR A 5 3.39 11.52 3.12
CA TYR A 5 4.31 10.66 3.88
C TYR A 5 5.00 9.58 3.06
N PHE A 6 4.55 9.34 1.83
CA PHE A 6 5.02 8.23 1.00
C PHE A 6 5.80 8.76 -0.19
N ASP A 7 6.96 8.15 -0.44
CA ASP A 7 7.66 8.30 -1.72
C ASP A 7 7.26 7.12 -2.60
N LEU A 8 6.20 7.31 -3.39
CA LEU A 8 5.72 6.32 -4.36
C LEU A 8 6.29 6.61 -5.75
N PRO A 9 6.52 5.57 -6.57
CA PRO A 9 6.87 5.73 -7.96
C PRO A 9 5.69 6.26 -8.77
N THR A 10 5.95 6.69 -10.01
CA THR A 10 4.89 7.11 -10.93
C THR A 10 4.01 5.94 -11.36
N PHE A 11 2.80 6.22 -11.84
CA PHE A 11 1.87 5.19 -12.31
C PHE A 11 2.50 4.23 -13.36
N TYR A 12 3.38 4.74 -14.22
CA TYR A 12 4.11 3.96 -15.22
C TYR A 12 4.87 2.76 -14.62
N PHE A 13 5.36 2.88 -13.39
CA PHE A 13 6.01 1.76 -12.69
C PHE A 13 5.09 0.54 -12.57
N PHE A 14 3.80 0.76 -12.33
CA PHE A 14 2.80 -0.29 -12.20
C PHE A 14 2.33 -0.81 -13.57
N GLU A 15 2.44 -0.01 -14.63
CA GLU A 15 2.19 -0.46 -16.01
C GLU A 15 3.15 -1.57 -16.43
N GLU A 16 4.40 -1.49 -15.96
CA GLU A 16 5.42 -2.52 -16.13
C GLU A 16 5.19 -3.75 -15.20
N LYS A 17 4.03 -3.82 -14.52
CA LYS A 17 3.64 -4.88 -13.57
C LYS A 17 4.57 -5.01 -12.35
N ASN A 18 5.31 -3.95 -12.03
CA ASN A 18 6.20 -3.97 -10.86
C ASN A 18 5.43 -3.81 -9.56
N ILE A 19 5.89 -4.51 -8.53
CA ILE A 19 5.34 -4.42 -7.18
C ILE A 19 6.13 -3.39 -6.39
N TRP A 20 5.43 -2.47 -5.74
CA TRP A 20 6.04 -1.50 -4.84
C TRP A 20 5.87 -1.93 -3.39
N THR A 21 6.92 -1.86 -2.60
CA THR A 21 6.87 -2.14 -1.16
C THR A 21 7.61 -1.04 -0.43
N GLY A 22 7.05 -0.56 0.67
CA GLY A 22 7.66 0.46 1.49
C GLY A 22 7.37 0.28 2.97
N SER A 23 8.16 0.96 3.78
CA SER A 23 8.01 0.94 5.24
C SER A 23 8.21 2.34 5.81
N LEU A 24 7.44 2.69 6.83
CA LEU A 24 7.53 3.93 7.59
C LEU A 24 7.67 3.61 9.10
N TYR A 25 8.41 4.44 9.83
CA TYR A 25 8.59 4.34 11.29
C TYR A 25 8.91 2.92 11.81
N LYS A 26 9.70 2.14 11.05
CA LYS A 26 10.22 0.79 11.40
C LYS A 26 9.17 -0.33 11.48
N TYR A 27 7.91 -0.01 11.79
CA TYR A 27 6.86 -1.00 12.00
C TYR A 27 5.65 -0.83 11.09
N PHE A 28 5.45 0.30 10.40
CA PHE A 28 4.37 0.42 9.42
C PHE A 28 4.90 -0.05 8.06
N ASN A 29 4.30 -1.09 7.48
CA ASN A 29 4.73 -1.62 6.20
C ASN A 29 3.54 -1.67 5.24
N TYR A 30 3.81 -1.42 3.97
CA TYR A 30 2.80 -1.44 2.93
C TYR A 30 3.33 -2.01 1.62
N ARG A 31 2.43 -2.57 0.82
CA ARG A 31 2.73 -3.16 -0.48
C ARG A 31 1.62 -2.83 -1.47
N ILE A 32 2.00 -2.36 -2.65
CA ILE A 32 1.10 -2.07 -3.76
C ILE A 32 1.41 -3.05 -4.89
N ILE A 33 0.43 -3.87 -5.23
CA ILE A 33 0.53 -4.94 -6.21
C ILE A 33 -0.39 -4.60 -7.39
N PRO A 34 0.15 -4.37 -8.59
CA PRO A 34 -0.68 -4.20 -9.76
C PRO A 34 -1.23 -5.55 -10.22
N LYS A 35 -2.55 -5.65 -10.31
CA LYS A 35 -3.23 -6.81 -10.89
C LYS A 35 -3.88 -6.37 -12.18
N LYS A 36 -3.24 -6.71 -13.30
CA LYS A 36 -3.83 -6.49 -14.62
C LYS A 36 -4.82 -7.60 -14.95
N ALA A 37 -6.00 -7.22 -15.41
CA ALA A 37 -6.97 -8.11 -16.01
C ALA A 37 -6.32 -8.94 -17.12
N LYS A 38 -6.62 -10.24 -17.18
CA LYS A 38 -6.30 -11.00 -18.38
C LYS A 38 -7.27 -10.58 -19.49
N PRO A 39 -6.83 -10.52 -20.75
CA PRO A 39 -7.71 -10.15 -21.87
C PRO A 39 -8.93 -11.06 -22.01
N ASP A 40 -8.87 -12.30 -21.48
CA ASP A 40 -9.96 -13.29 -21.53
C ASP A 40 -10.74 -13.46 -20.20
N SER A 41 -10.51 -12.59 -19.21
CA SER A 41 -11.23 -12.62 -17.91
C SER A 41 -12.12 -11.39 -17.75
N GLU A 42 -13.28 -11.55 -17.10
CA GLU A 42 -14.11 -10.44 -16.60
C GLU A 42 -13.46 -9.66 -15.42
N ASP A 43 -12.30 -10.11 -14.95
CA ASP A 43 -11.54 -9.45 -13.89
C ASP A 43 -11.19 -8.01 -14.30
N LYS A 44 -11.40 -7.05 -13.41
CA LYS A 44 -10.95 -5.67 -13.62
C LYS A 44 -9.47 -5.54 -13.27
N SER A 45 -8.79 -4.62 -13.96
CA SER A 45 -7.43 -4.24 -13.56
C SER A 45 -7.50 -3.37 -12.33
N GLU A 46 -6.79 -3.77 -11.28
CA GLU A 46 -6.83 -3.12 -9.96
C GLU A 46 -5.43 -2.96 -9.36
N LEU A 47 -5.23 -1.92 -8.55
CA LEU A 47 -4.09 -1.74 -7.67
C LEU A 47 -4.49 -2.26 -6.29
N LYS A 48 -3.91 -3.40 -5.92
CA LYS A 48 -4.15 -3.99 -4.59
C LYS A 48 -3.14 -3.45 -3.60
N VAL A 49 -3.62 -2.86 -2.52
CA VAL A 49 -2.80 -2.37 -1.42
C VAL A 49 -2.97 -3.27 -0.20
N VAL A 50 -1.85 -3.59 0.44
CA VAL A 50 -1.81 -4.36 1.68
C VAL A 50 -0.96 -3.62 2.69
N VAL A 51 -1.47 -3.47 3.91
CA VAL A 51 -0.80 -2.81 5.04
C VAL A 51 -0.68 -3.79 6.19
N TRP A 52 0.49 -3.83 6.83
CA TRP A 52 0.73 -4.64 8.02
C TRP A 52 1.67 -3.93 8.99
N TYR A 53 1.58 -4.29 10.26
CA TYR A 53 2.44 -3.75 11.31
C TYR A 53 3.47 -4.79 11.77
N GLY A 54 4.67 -4.32 12.15
CA GLY A 54 5.72 -5.17 12.70
C GLY A 54 6.82 -5.49 11.67
N THR A 55 7.08 -6.78 11.45
CA THR A 55 8.20 -7.27 10.64
C THR A 55 8.13 -6.76 9.21
N GLN A 56 9.24 -6.21 8.70
CA GLN A 56 9.31 -5.65 7.34
C GLN A 56 9.15 -6.70 6.23
N ASN A 57 9.39 -7.96 6.55
CA ASN A 57 9.19 -9.06 5.62
C ASN A 57 7.70 -9.41 5.50
N TYR A 58 7.13 -9.19 4.32
CA TYR A 58 5.75 -9.49 4.00
C TYR A 58 5.40 -10.97 4.21
N ASP A 59 6.29 -11.89 3.87
CA ASP A 59 6.03 -13.34 4.00
C ASP A 59 6.05 -13.80 5.48
N LEU A 60 6.58 -12.95 6.36
CA LEU A 60 6.60 -13.16 7.81
C LEU A 60 5.65 -12.18 8.52
N ALA A 61 4.74 -11.52 7.80
CA ALA A 61 3.74 -10.68 8.41
C ALA A 61 2.74 -11.57 9.16
N ASP A 62 2.68 -11.43 10.48
CA ASP A 62 1.77 -12.21 11.33
C ASP A 62 0.30 -11.83 11.05
N ASP A 63 0.01 -10.53 10.91
CA ASP A 63 -1.33 -10.00 10.69
C ASP A 63 -1.36 -8.90 9.63
N LEU A 64 -2.28 -9.03 8.67
CA LEU A 64 -2.59 -7.97 7.70
C LEU A 64 -3.64 -7.04 8.32
N ILE A 65 -3.32 -5.76 8.43
CA ILE A 65 -4.16 -4.75 9.10
C ILE A 65 -5.22 -4.22 8.15
N ALA A 66 -4.82 -3.92 6.91
CA ALA A 66 -5.73 -3.41 5.90
C ALA A 66 -5.41 -4.02 4.53
N GLN A 67 -6.47 -4.29 3.77
CA GLN A 67 -6.37 -4.71 2.39
C GLN A 67 -7.51 -4.06 1.60
N TYR A 68 -7.13 -3.30 0.57
CA TYR A 68 -8.07 -2.64 -0.33
C TYR A 68 -7.55 -2.70 -1.76
N SER A 69 -8.44 -2.38 -2.69
CA SER A 69 -8.21 -2.45 -4.13
C SER A 69 -8.82 -1.23 -4.78
N GLU A 70 -7.99 -0.49 -5.51
CA GLU A 70 -8.41 0.66 -6.30
C GLU A 70 -8.28 0.36 -7.79
N ASP A 71 -8.86 1.21 -8.63
CA ASP A 71 -8.75 1.06 -10.07
C ASP A 71 -7.28 1.16 -10.55
N PHE A 72 -6.93 0.38 -11.56
CA PHE A 72 -5.62 0.46 -12.21
C PHE A 72 -5.52 1.71 -13.09
N SER A 73 -5.42 2.88 -12.46
CA SER A 73 -5.26 4.18 -13.11
C SER A 73 -4.39 5.11 -12.26
N ALA A 74 -3.94 6.23 -12.85
CA ALA A 74 -3.23 7.26 -12.08
C ALA A 74 -4.10 7.84 -10.95
N GLU A 75 -5.40 7.98 -11.18
CA GLU A 75 -6.37 8.43 -10.17
C GLU A 75 -6.53 7.40 -9.05
N GLY A 76 -6.57 6.10 -9.40
CA GLY A 76 -6.58 5.01 -8.43
C GLY A 76 -5.30 4.93 -7.60
N LEU A 77 -4.14 5.30 -8.17
CA LEU A 77 -2.90 5.44 -7.41
C LEU A 77 -2.97 6.58 -6.38
N GLU A 78 -3.55 7.73 -6.75
CA GLU A 78 -3.79 8.83 -5.80
C GLU A 78 -4.79 8.44 -4.71
N ALA A 79 -5.84 7.66 -5.04
CA ALA A 79 -6.75 7.09 -4.06
C ALA A 79 -6.03 6.12 -3.10
N CYS A 80 -5.17 5.24 -3.64
CA CYS A 80 -4.32 4.36 -2.83
C CYS A 80 -3.45 5.14 -1.84
N ILE A 81 -2.86 6.27 -2.27
CA ILE A 81 -2.06 7.15 -1.42
C ILE A 81 -2.93 7.74 -0.30
N ALA A 82 -4.13 8.20 -0.63
CA ALA A 82 -5.04 8.78 0.34
C ALA A 82 -5.44 7.77 1.42
N ASP A 83 -5.73 6.53 1.04
CA ASP A 83 -6.08 5.47 2.00
C ASP A 83 -4.87 5.00 2.80
N LEU A 84 -3.69 4.86 2.17
CA LEU A 84 -2.43 4.60 2.89
C LEU A 84 -2.15 5.67 3.95
N THR A 85 -2.45 6.93 3.62
CA THR A 85 -2.28 8.06 4.54
C THR A 85 -3.22 7.96 5.74
N LYS A 86 -4.48 7.58 5.53
CA LYS A 86 -5.43 7.34 6.63
C LYS A 86 -4.96 6.22 7.55
N GLU A 87 -4.54 5.09 6.99
CA GLU A 87 -4.02 3.95 7.77
C GLU A 87 -2.77 4.34 8.56
N PHE A 88 -1.90 5.15 7.95
CA PHE A 88 -0.70 5.62 8.62
C PHE A 88 -0.97 6.60 9.77
N GLU A 89 -1.95 7.49 9.61
CA GLU A 89 -2.40 8.34 10.72
C GLU A 89 -2.99 7.50 11.86
N HIS A 90 -3.80 6.49 11.53
CA HIS A 90 -4.32 5.55 12.53
C HIS A 90 -3.18 4.81 13.25
N PHE A 91 -2.16 4.36 12.52
CA PHE A 91 -0.96 3.77 13.10
C PHE A 91 -0.23 4.72 14.06
N LYS A 92 -0.13 6.02 13.72
CA LYS A 92 0.49 7.02 14.62
C LYS A 92 -0.29 7.17 15.92
N GLU A 93 -1.62 7.13 15.89
CA GLU A 93 -2.46 7.15 17.09
C GLU A 93 -2.27 5.91 17.95
N ILE A 94 -2.28 4.73 17.33
CA ILE A 94 -2.02 3.45 18.00
C ILE A 94 -0.63 3.46 18.65
N ARG A 95 0.41 3.85 17.90
CA ARG A 95 1.79 3.93 18.41
C ARG A 95 1.90 4.87 19.61
N ARG A 96 1.24 6.04 19.55
CA ARG A 96 1.20 6.99 20.67
C ARG A 96 0.55 6.39 21.91
N THR A 97 -0.50 5.59 21.72
CA THR A 97 -1.24 4.94 22.81
C THR A 97 -0.46 3.76 23.40
N LEU A 98 0.30 3.03 22.58
CA LEU A 98 1.04 1.82 22.97
C LEU A 98 2.46 2.08 23.49
N ASP A 99 2.94 3.33 23.57
CA ASP A 99 4.30 3.73 23.98
C ASP A 99 5.41 2.86 23.37
N LEU A 100 5.22 2.45 22.10
CA LEU A 100 6.21 1.75 21.30
C LEU A 100 7.31 2.76 20.93
N LYS A 101 8.26 2.95 21.86
CA LYS A 101 9.47 3.76 21.70
C LYS A 101 10.35 3.24 20.57
#